data_AF-A0A2D7N9R8-F1
#
_entry.id   AF-A0A2D7N9R8-F1
#
_cell.length_a   1.000
_cell.length_b   1.000
_cell.length_c   1.000
_cell.angle_alpha   90.00
_cell.angle_beta   90.00
_cell.angle_gamma   90.00
#
_symmetry.space_group_name_H-M   'P 1'
#
loop_
_entity.id
_entity.type
_entity.pdbx_description
1 polymer ?
#
loop_
_entity_poly.entity_id
_entity_poly.type
_entity_poly.pdbx_seq_one_letter_code
_entity_poly.pdbx_strand_id
1 'polypeptide(L)'
;MKYNEDKILNEIKEYIKSTYGQHYSTGKDGFQVQDLFKTLGIGKDFCQANAIKYLCRYGKKNGHNRADLLKAVHYVILLLNYDKEK
;
A
#
# COMPACT_ATOMS: atom_id res chain seq x y z
N MET A 1 -5.14 22.77 -2.89
CA MET A 1 -5.37 22.51 -1.44
C MET A 1 -4.59 23.52 -0.59
N LYS A 2 -4.80 23.62 0.73
CA LYS A 2 -4.13 24.66 1.58
C LYS A 2 -2.67 24.31 1.88
N TYR A 3 -2.33 23.03 1.89
CA TYR A 3 -0.98 22.53 2.10
C TYR A 3 -0.47 21.89 0.78
N ASN A 4 0.59 21.09 0.89
CA ASN A 4 1.17 20.37 -0.25
C ASN A 4 0.40 19.07 -0.59
N GLU A 5 -0.88 18.95 -0.23
CA GLU A 5 -1.63 17.70 -0.42
C GLU A 5 -1.66 17.28 -1.88
N ASP A 6 -1.83 18.21 -2.82
CA ASP A 6 -1.84 17.92 -4.27
C ASP A 6 -0.52 17.24 -4.72
N LYS A 7 0.62 17.71 -4.20
CA LYS A 7 1.94 17.13 -4.49
C LYS A 7 2.09 15.75 -3.85
N ILE A 8 1.61 15.60 -2.61
CA ILE A 8 1.67 14.33 -1.87
C ILE A 8 0.80 13.26 -2.55
N LEU A 9 -0.39 13.64 -3.01
CA LEU A 9 -1.28 12.73 -3.76
C LEU A 9 -0.63 12.25 -5.06
N ASN A 10 0.04 13.14 -5.79
CA ASN A 10 0.81 12.75 -6.97
C ASN A 10 1.99 11.84 -6.62
N GLU A 11 2.73 12.12 -5.55
CA GLU A 11 3.82 11.26 -5.07
C GLU A 11 3.30 9.85 -4.71
N ILE A 12 2.19 9.76 -3.99
CA ILE A 12 1.54 8.49 -3.66
C ILE A 12 1.16 7.76 -4.94
N LYS A 13 0.55 8.44 -5.91
CA LYS A 13 0.15 7.83 -7.19
C LYS A 13 1.35 7.24 -7.93
N GLU A 14 2.45 7.98 -8.04
CA GLU A 14 3.67 7.49 -8.70
C GLU A 14 4.35 6.36 -7.92
N TYR A 15 4.38 6.45 -6.59
CA TYR A 15 4.84 5.36 -5.73
C TYR A 15 4.03 4.08 -5.98
N ILE A 16 2.70 4.16 -5.98
CA ILE A 16 1.82 3.01 -6.23
C ILE A 16 2.11 2.42 -7.61
N LYS A 17 2.18 3.22 -8.68
CA LYS A 17 2.54 2.72 -10.00
C LYS A 17 3.87 1.96 -10.00
N SER A 18 4.87 2.47 -9.28
CA SER A 18 6.17 1.80 -9.17
C SER A 18 6.10 0.43 -8.50
N THR A 19 5.16 0.22 -7.56
CA THR A 19 5.01 -1.09 -6.89
C THR A 19 4.43 -2.15 -7.82
N TYR A 20 3.69 -1.74 -8.85
CA TYR A 20 3.18 -2.64 -9.88
C TYR A 20 4.31 -3.16 -10.80
N GLY A 21 5.42 -2.43 -10.94
CA GLY A 21 6.60 -2.95 -11.62
C GLY A 21 7.40 -3.99 -10.82
N GLN A 22 7.20 -4.05 -9.50
CA GLN A 22 8.00 -4.85 -8.56
C GLN A 22 7.25 -6.07 -8.01
N HIS A 23 5.91 -6.01 -7.94
CA HIS A 23 5.07 -7.08 -7.38
C HIS A 23 4.34 -7.93 -8.42
N TYR A 24 4.44 -7.57 -9.70
CA TYR A 24 3.84 -8.34 -10.78
C TYR A 24 4.87 -9.30 -11.33
N SER A 25 4.54 -10.59 -11.24
CA SER A 25 5.29 -11.60 -11.97
C SER A 25 5.08 -11.34 -13.46
N THR A 26 6.18 -11.21 -14.22
CA THR A 26 6.24 -11.03 -15.68
C THR A 26 5.74 -12.24 -16.48
N GLY A 27 4.83 -13.03 -15.91
CA GLY A 27 4.15 -14.15 -16.54
C GLY A 27 2.79 -13.72 -17.08
N LYS A 28 2.34 -14.36 -18.17
CA LYS A 28 1.13 -14.03 -18.95
C LYS A 28 -0.18 -13.91 -18.14
N ASP A 29 -0.21 -14.38 -16.89
CA ASP A 29 -1.42 -14.44 -16.06
C ASP A 29 -1.48 -13.40 -14.92
N GLY A 30 -0.46 -12.53 -14.77
CA GLY A 30 -0.56 -11.33 -13.92
C GLY A 30 -0.88 -11.57 -12.43
N PHE A 31 -0.61 -12.76 -11.90
CA PHE A 31 -0.99 -13.17 -10.54
C PHE A 31 -0.39 -12.25 -9.48
N GLN A 32 -1.24 -11.58 -8.67
CA GLN A 32 -0.79 -10.84 -7.51
C GLN A 32 -0.99 -11.65 -6.23
N VAL A 33 -0.05 -11.54 -5.29
CA VAL A 33 -0.21 -12.08 -3.93
C VAL A 33 -1.46 -11.53 -3.24
N GLN A 34 -1.92 -10.34 -3.64
CA GLN A 34 -3.19 -9.78 -3.16
C GLN A 34 -4.41 -10.60 -3.61
N ASP A 35 -4.40 -11.18 -4.80
CA ASP A 35 -5.49 -12.04 -5.28
C ASP A 35 -5.60 -13.30 -4.41
N LEU A 36 -4.45 -13.87 -4.02
CA LEU A 36 -4.41 -14.98 -3.06
C LEU A 36 -5.01 -14.59 -1.71
N PHE A 37 -4.66 -13.42 -1.17
CA PHE A 37 -5.21 -12.95 0.10
C PHE A 37 -6.72 -12.69 0.02
N LYS A 38 -7.21 -12.25 -1.14
CA LYS A 38 -8.64 -12.12 -1.40
C LYS A 38 -9.33 -13.48 -1.40
N THR A 39 -8.80 -14.48 -2.11
CA THR A 39 -9.33 -15.84 -2.12
C THR A 39 -9.36 -16.47 -0.72
N LEU A 40 -8.34 -16.20 0.09
CA LEU A 40 -8.24 -16.68 1.47
C LEU A 40 -9.09 -15.89 2.48
N GLY A 41 -9.73 -14.79 2.07
CA GLY A 41 -10.54 -13.95 2.94
C GLY A 41 -9.75 -13.11 3.96
N ILE A 42 -8.41 -13.07 3.85
CA ILE A 42 -7.52 -12.40 4.82
C ILE A 42 -7.01 -11.03 4.33
N GLY A 43 -7.41 -10.60 3.13
CA GLY A 43 -6.91 -9.37 2.51
C GLY A 43 -7.11 -8.10 3.35
N LYS A 44 -8.25 -7.99 4.06
CA LYS A 44 -8.56 -6.84 4.94
C LYS A 44 -7.60 -6.77 6.12
N ASP A 45 -7.50 -7.85 6.89
CA ASP A 45 -6.64 -7.95 8.06
C ASP A 45 -5.18 -7.77 7.68
N PHE A 46 -4.77 -8.35 6.55
CA PHE A 46 -3.42 -8.18 6.00
C PHE A 46 -3.11 -6.71 5.71
N CYS A 47 -4.01 -5.98 5.04
CA CYS A 47 -3.81 -4.56 4.75
C CYS A 47 -3.76 -3.72 6.02
N GLN A 48 -4.69 -3.94 6.95
CA GLN A 48 -4.74 -3.22 8.22
C GLN A 48 -3.47 -3.44 9.05
N ALA A 49 -3.05 -4.69 9.23
CA ALA A 49 -1.85 -5.03 9.99
C ALA A 49 -0.59 -4.41 9.35
N ASN A 50 -0.48 -4.41 8.02
CA ASN A 50 0.66 -3.79 7.34
C ASN A 50 0.66 -2.26 7.48
N ALA A 51 -0.50 -1.59 7.37
CA ALA A 51 -0.59 -0.15 7.60
C ALA A 51 -0.07 0.21 9.01
N ILE A 52 -0.55 -0.50 10.04
CA ILE A 52 -0.09 -0.33 11.43
C ILE A 52 1.41 -0.60 11.55
N LYS A 53 1.91 -1.70 10.98
CA LYS A 53 3.33 -2.06 11.00
C LYS A 53 4.22 -0.93 10.48
N TYR A 54 3.88 -0.32 9.34
CA TYR A 54 4.70 0.75 8.77
C TYR A 54 4.59 2.06 9.54
N LEU A 55 3.41 2.39 10.08
CA LEU A 55 3.26 3.53 10.98
C LEU A 55 4.09 3.36 12.26
N CYS A 56 4.06 2.18 12.88
CA CYS A 56 4.87 1.87 14.06
C CYS A 56 6.38 1.85 13.79
N ARG A 57 6.78 1.60 12.53
CA ARG A 57 8.18 1.55 12.11
C ARG A 57 8.77 2.93 11.86
N TYR A 58 7.94 3.88 11.43
CA TYR A 58 8.36 5.26 11.19
C TYR A 58 8.93 5.88 12.47
N GLY A 59 10.13 6.45 12.38
CA GLY A 59 10.88 6.98 13.54
C GLY A 59 11.70 5.92 14.30
N LYS A 60 11.51 4.62 14.02
CA LYS A 60 12.28 3.54 14.67
C LYS A 60 13.35 2.96 13.75
N LYS A 61 13.00 2.65 12.50
CA LYS A 61 13.94 2.08 11.51
C LYS A 61 14.41 3.16 10.55
N ASN A 62 15.72 3.43 10.53
CA ASN A 62 16.33 4.46 9.70
C ASN A 62 15.73 5.87 9.97
N GLY A 63 15.35 6.13 11.23
CA GLY A 63 14.72 7.40 11.64
C GLY A 63 13.38 7.65 10.97
N HIS A 64 13.14 8.89 10.54
CA HIS A 64 11.90 9.32 9.90
C HIS A 64 11.86 8.99 8.40
N ASN A 65 11.97 7.70 8.07
CA ASN A 65 11.98 7.26 6.68
C ASN A 65 10.61 7.46 5.98
N ARG A 66 10.57 8.38 5.01
CA ARG A 66 9.35 8.70 4.23
C ARG A 66 8.76 7.49 3.51
N ALA A 67 9.58 6.50 3.16
CA ALA A 67 9.10 5.26 2.52
C ALA A 67 8.15 4.45 3.42
N ASP A 68 8.23 4.60 4.75
CA ASP A 68 7.29 3.97 5.68
C ASP A 68 5.91 4.61 5.61
N LEU A 69 5.85 5.93 5.47
CA LEU A 69 4.59 6.65 5.29
C LEU A 69 3.93 6.30 3.95
N LEU A 70 4.70 6.24 2.87
CA LEU A 70 4.20 5.83 1.55
C LEU A 70 3.65 4.39 1.57
N LYS A 71 4.33 3.47 2.25
CA LYS A 71 3.87 2.10 2.44
C LYS A 71 2.59 2.04 3.28
N ALA A 72 2.54 2.76 4.39
CA ALA A 72 1.34 2.83 5.22
C ALA A 72 0.12 3.31 4.43
N VAL A 73 0.26 4.41 3.69
CA VAL A 73 -0.82 4.96 2.85
C VAL A 73 -1.22 3.99 1.74
N HIS A 74 -0.27 3.30 1.11
CA HIS A 74 -0.57 2.28 0.10
C HIS A 74 -1.46 1.16 0.66
N TYR A 75 -1.16 0.65 1.85
CA TYR A 75 -2.01 -0.36 2.49
C TYR A 75 -3.38 0.17 2.91
N VAL A 76 -3.47 1.43 3.31
CA VAL A 76 -4.77 2.08 3.56
C VAL A 76 -5.59 2.17 2.27
N ILE A 77 -4.99 2.51 1.15
CA ILE A 77 -5.67 2.56 -0.16
C ILE A 77 -6.16 1.18 -0.58
N LEU A 78 -5.36 0.13 -0.37
CA LEU A 78 -5.79 -1.24 -0.63
C LEU A 78 -6.94 -1.67 0.30
N LEU A 79 -6.87 -1.29 1.58
CA LEU A 79 -7.96 -1.54 2.53
C LEU A 79 -9.26 -0.84 2.10
N LEU A 80 -9.18 0.41 1.61
CA LEU A 80 -10.33 1.13 1.04
C LEU A 80 -10.91 0.40 -0.18
N ASN A 81 -10.06 -0.24 -1.01
CA ASN A 81 -10.54 -1.07 -2.12
C ASN A 81 -11.35 -2.27 -1.59
N TYR A 82 -10.83 -2.97 -0.59
CA TYR A 82 -11.53 -4.11 0.02
C TYR A 82 -12.83 -3.73 0.75
N ASP A 83 -12.96 -2.50 1.27
CA ASP A 83 -14.20 -2.06 1.91
C ASP A 83 -15.30 -1.69 0.89
N LYS A 84 -14.92 -1.18 -0.29
CA LYS A 84 -15.85 -0.93 -1.40
C LYS A 84 -16.42 -2.20 -2.05
N GLU A 85 -15.77 -3.34 -1.88
CA GLU A 85 -16.22 -4.64 -2.41
C GLU A 85 -17.25 -5.36 -1.51
N LYS A 86 -17.89 -4.66 -0.57
CA LYS A 86 -19.09 -5.13 0.17
C LYS A 86 -20.36 -4.81 -0.59
#